data_AF-A0A1M7LI77-F1
#
_entry.id   AF-A0A1M7LI77-F1
#
_cell.length_a   1.000
_cell.length_b   1.000
_cell.length_c   1.000
_cell.angle_alpha   90.00
_cell.angle_beta   90.00
_cell.angle_gamma   90.00
#
_symmetry.space_group_name_H-M   'P 1'
#
loop_
_entity.id
_entity.type
_entity.pdbx_description
1 polymer ?
#
loop_
_entity_poly.entity_id
_entity_poly.type
_entity_poly.pdbx_seq_one_letter_code
_entity_poly.pdbx_strand_id
1 'polypeptide(L)'
;MTPSFRADRIQKPMLTSPIDNILVEKAKRQMHLRSGEIIFKTYRISLGKNPVGAKVKSGDNKTPEGDYTIVLHNPKSKFHLSLRISYPNAEQIEAAKVGNYETGGDIMIHGYPNKVPAFLFKFWHRWKDWTAGCIAVTNDEIEEIYDAVKDGTPITIKP
;
A
#
# COMPACT_ATOMS: atom_id res chain seq x y z
N MET A 1 -3.40 46.27 -26.81
CA MET A 1 -4.41 45.97 -25.77
C MET A 1 -4.37 44.46 -25.55
N THR A 2 -4.19 44.07 -24.30
CA THR A 2 -3.72 42.76 -23.80
C THR A 2 -4.64 41.58 -24.12
N PRO A 3 -4.09 40.38 -24.46
CA PRO A 3 -4.89 39.16 -24.47
C PRO A 3 -5.21 38.74 -23.04
N SER A 4 -6.51 38.59 -22.77
CA SER A 4 -7.04 38.04 -21.53
C SER A 4 -6.70 36.55 -21.43
N PHE A 5 -5.69 36.21 -20.65
CA PHE A 5 -5.47 34.83 -20.19
C PHE A 5 -6.62 34.47 -19.23
N ARG A 6 -7.54 33.63 -19.69
CA ARG A 6 -8.43 32.89 -18.79
C ARG A 6 -7.54 31.94 -18.01
N ALA A 7 -7.44 32.18 -16.71
CA ALA A 7 -6.90 31.19 -15.79
C ALA A 7 -7.77 29.92 -15.92
N ASP A 8 -7.19 28.86 -16.48
CA ASP A 8 -7.75 27.53 -16.40
C ASP A 8 -7.97 27.24 -14.92
N ARG A 9 -9.24 27.21 -14.54
CA ARG A 9 -9.69 26.88 -13.20
C ARG A 9 -9.21 25.45 -12.97
N ILE A 10 -8.22 25.24 -12.09
CA ILE A 10 -7.87 23.91 -11.59
C ILE A 10 -9.15 23.36 -10.98
N GLN A 11 -9.85 22.52 -11.74
CA GLN A 11 -11.10 21.95 -11.33
C GLN A 11 -10.75 20.91 -10.27
N LYS A 12 -10.96 21.26 -9.00
CA LYS A 12 -10.90 20.32 -7.88
C LYS A 12 -11.77 19.13 -8.28
N PRO A 13 -11.19 17.94 -8.50
CA PRO A 13 -11.94 16.83 -9.06
C PRO A 13 -13.09 16.49 -8.12
N MET A 14 -14.28 16.31 -8.71
CA MET A 14 -15.47 15.98 -7.95
C MET A 14 -15.26 14.64 -7.23
N LEU A 15 -15.70 14.58 -5.97
CA LEU A 15 -15.65 13.43 -5.03
C LEU A 15 -16.47 12.19 -5.49
N THR A 16 -16.79 12.09 -6.78
CA THR A 16 -17.71 11.08 -7.32
C THR A 16 -17.00 9.90 -7.99
N SER A 17 -15.71 10.03 -8.33
CA SER A 17 -14.98 8.92 -8.95
C SER A 17 -14.50 7.94 -7.85
N PRO A 18 -14.82 6.63 -7.97
CA PRO A 18 -14.32 5.64 -7.03
C PRO A 18 -12.79 5.54 -7.10
N ILE A 19 -12.15 5.11 -6.02
CA ILE A 19 -10.72 4.78 -6.05
C ILE A 19 -10.53 3.60 -7.01
N ASP A 20 -9.81 3.84 -8.11
CA ASP A 20 -9.53 2.82 -9.14
C ASP A 20 -8.10 2.31 -9.09
N ASN A 21 -7.21 2.94 -8.33
CA ASN A 21 -5.84 2.48 -8.17
C ASN A 21 -5.21 2.96 -6.85
N ILE A 22 -4.30 2.13 -6.33
CA ILE A 22 -3.39 2.47 -5.25
C ILE A 22 -1.97 2.57 -5.82
N LEU A 23 -1.28 3.67 -5.56
CA LEU A 23 0.13 3.82 -5.90
C LEU A 23 0.98 3.85 -4.63
N VAL A 24 1.96 2.97 -4.53
CA VAL A 24 2.94 2.97 -3.43
C VAL A 24 4.30 3.39 -3.98
N GLU A 25 4.90 4.42 -3.40
CA GLU A 25 6.25 4.88 -3.70
C GLU A 25 7.15 4.59 -2.50
N LYS A 26 7.92 3.49 -2.57
CA LYS A 26 8.67 2.98 -1.42
C LYS A 26 9.77 3.96 -0.99
N ALA A 27 10.50 4.55 -1.94
CA ALA A 27 11.53 5.54 -1.68
C ALA A 27 11.00 6.73 -0.85
N LYS A 28 9.75 7.15 -1.10
CA LYS A 28 9.11 8.28 -0.41
C LYS A 28 8.36 7.89 0.86
N ARG A 29 8.14 6.59 1.11
CA ARG A 29 7.25 6.09 2.18
C ARG A 29 5.85 6.70 2.05
N GLN A 30 5.34 6.68 0.83
CA GLN A 30 4.02 7.22 0.50
C GLN A 30 3.15 6.18 -0.19
N MET A 31 1.87 6.20 0.15
CA MET A 31 0.82 5.47 -0.55
C MET A 31 -0.30 6.44 -0.92
N HIS A 32 -0.74 6.38 -2.16
CA HIS A 32 -1.74 7.28 -2.73
C HIS A 32 -2.97 6.49 -3.16
N LEU A 33 -4.15 6.96 -2.76
CA LEU A 33 -5.42 6.51 -3.36
C LEU A 33 -5.79 7.47 -4.48
N ARG A 34 -6.01 6.93 -5.68
CA ARG A 34 -6.26 7.73 -6.88
C ARG A 34 -7.39 7.20 -7.75
N SER A 35 -7.92 8.09 -8.59
CA SER A 35 -8.69 7.72 -9.78
C SER A 35 -8.00 8.31 -11.01
N GLY A 36 -7.49 7.44 -11.88
CA GLY A 36 -6.58 7.85 -12.95
C GLY A 36 -5.37 8.63 -12.41
N GLU A 37 -5.19 9.87 -12.87
CA GLU A 37 -4.10 10.77 -12.44
C GLU A 37 -4.43 11.59 -11.19
N ILE A 38 -5.67 11.53 -10.70
CA ILE A 38 -6.13 12.34 -9.56
C ILE A 38 -5.81 11.62 -8.25
N ILE A 39 -4.97 12.24 -7.41
CA ILE A 39 -4.70 11.77 -6.04
C ILE A 39 -5.75 12.36 -5.08
N PHE A 40 -6.53 11.50 -4.42
CA PHE A 40 -7.50 11.91 -3.39
C PHE A 40 -6.86 12.00 -2.01
N LYS A 41 -6.03 11.03 -1.66
CA LYS A 41 -5.35 10.93 -0.37
C LYS A 41 -3.95 10.38 -0.52
N THR A 42 -3.07 10.87 0.36
CA THR A 42 -1.70 10.40 0.51
C THR A 42 -1.47 10.03 1.97
N TYR A 43 -1.01 8.81 2.20
CA TYR A 43 -0.67 8.28 3.51
C TYR A 43 0.83 8.11 3.63
N ARG A 44 1.37 8.38 4.83
CA ARG A 44 2.73 7.96 5.17
C ARG A 44 2.68 6.51 5.62
N ILE A 45 3.57 5.69 5.08
CA ILE A 45 3.57 4.25 5.33
C ILE A 45 4.85 3.78 6.02
N SER A 46 4.78 2.64 6.69
CA SER A 46 5.95 1.84 7.06
C SER A 46 6.01 0.60 6.17
N LEU A 47 7.23 0.22 5.77
CA LEU A 47 7.48 -0.92 4.90
C LEU A 47 8.11 -2.08 5.67
N GLY A 48 8.52 -3.10 4.91
CA GLY A 48 9.43 -4.14 5.38
C GLY A 48 10.73 -3.55 5.92
N LYS A 49 11.28 -4.16 6.98
CA LYS A 49 12.54 -3.73 7.63
C LYS A 49 13.74 -3.63 6.68
N ASN A 50 13.68 -4.28 5.52
CA ASN A 50 14.61 -4.14 4.42
C ASN A 50 13.88 -3.50 3.23
N PRO A 51 13.65 -2.18 3.21
CA PRO A 51 12.71 -1.58 2.27
C PRO A 51 13.25 -1.45 0.84
N VAL A 52 14.55 -1.67 0.60
CA VAL A 52 15.19 -1.44 -0.69
C VAL A 52 15.12 -2.68 -1.59
N GLY A 53 14.59 -2.48 -2.80
CA GLY A 53 14.42 -3.50 -3.82
C GLY A 53 13.23 -4.42 -3.58
N ALA A 54 12.87 -5.18 -4.62
CA ALA A 54 11.73 -6.08 -4.61
C ALA A 54 11.90 -7.27 -3.66
N LYS A 55 10.79 -7.70 -3.05
CA LYS A 55 10.67 -8.98 -2.35
C LYS A 55 10.87 -10.14 -3.31
N VAL A 56 11.81 -11.03 -2.98
CA VAL A 56 12.12 -12.23 -3.76
C VAL A 56 11.81 -13.49 -2.97
N LYS A 57 12.10 -13.52 -1.67
CA LYS A 57 11.97 -14.74 -0.86
C LYS A 57 11.34 -14.51 0.50
N SER A 58 10.79 -15.56 1.09
CA SER A 58 10.35 -15.56 2.48
C SER A 58 11.51 -15.14 3.40
N GLY A 59 11.22 -14.29 4.39
CA GLY A 59 12.20 -13.80 5.36
C GLY A 59 13.17 -12.70 4.89
N ASP A 60 13.12 -12.24 3.63
CA ASP A 60 13.98 -11.12 3.17
C ASP A 60 13.60 -9.74 3.72
N ASN A 61 12.45 -9.64 4.40
CA ASN A 61 11.86 -8.44 4.99
C ASN A 61 11.65 -7.29 4.00
N LYS A 62 11.50 -7.59 2.71
CA LYS A 62 11.23 -6.61 1.67
C LYS A 62 9.74 -6.50 1.39
N THR A 63 9.29 -5.28 1.11
CA THR A 63 7.99 -5.06 0.46
C THR A 63 8.14 -5.30 -1.04
N PRO A 64 7.25 -6.06 -1.69
CA PRO A 64 7.33 -6.34 -3.12
C PRO A 64 7.30 -5.07 -3.96
N GLU A 65 7.77 -5.17 -5.20
CA GLU A 65 7.61 -4.15 -6.24
C GLU A 65 6.85 -4.81 -7.41
N GLY A 66 6.14 -4.00 -8.21
CA GLY A 66 5.31 -4.46 -9.33
C GLY A 66 3.83 -4.20 -9.14
N ASP A 67 3.03 -4.78 -10.03
CA ASP A 67 1.58 -4.60 -10.08
C ASP A 67 0.84 -5.80 -9.48
N TYR A 68 -0.11 -5.51 -8.60
CA TYR A 68 -0.94 -6.48 -7.89
C TYR A 68 -2.38 -5.96 -7.82
N THR A 69 -3.25 -6.72 -7.16
CA THR A 69 -4.64 -6.35 -6.86
C THR A 69 -4.94 -6.61 -5.40
N ILE A 70 -5.89 -5.85 -4.83
CA ILE A 70 -6.49 -6.20 -3.54
C ILE A 70 -7.35 -7.45 -3.74
N VAL A 71 -7.10 -8.50 -2.97
CA VAL A 71 -7.79 -9.80 -3.11
C VAL A 71 -8.66 -10.16 -1.92
N LEU A 72 -8.47 -9.51 -0.78
CA LEU A 72 -9.24 -9.81 0.42
C LEU A 72 -9.23 -8.67 1.43
N HIS A 73 -10.43 -8.24 1.80
CA HIS A 73 -10.69 -7.48 3.02
C HIS A 73 -10.81 -8.44 4.22
N ASN A 74 -9.95 -8.28 5.23
CA ASN A 74 -9.96 -9.15 6.41
C ASN A 74 -10.12 -8.35 7.72
N PRO A 75 -11.33 -8.35 8.32
CA PRO A 75 -11.59 -7.66 9.58
C PRO A 75 -11.10 -8.44 10.81
N LYS A 76 -10.76 -9.73 10.68
CA LYS A 76 -10.30 -10.62 11.76
C LYS A 76 -8.79 -10.84 11.72
N SER A 77 -8.04 -9.88 11.21
CA SER A 77 -6.58 -9.97 11.07
C SER A 77 -5.87 -9.88 12.44
N LYS A 78 -4.57 -10.20 12.47
CA LYS A 78 -3.72 -9.99 13.67
C LYS A 78 -3.39 -8.50 13.92
N PHE A 79 -3.78 -7.64 12.99
CA PHE A 79 -3.64 -6.20 12.99
C PHE A 79 -5.02 -5.53 12.96
N HIS A 80 -5.05 -4.22 13.16
CA HIS A 80 -6.27 -3.44 13.00
C HIS A 80 -6.62 -3.37 11.52
N LEU A 81 -7.57 -4.22 11.10
CA LEU A 81 -7.96 -4.47 9.71
C LEU A 81 -6.77 -4.88 8.81
N SER A 82 -7.08 -5.46 7.65
CA SER A 82 -6.06 -5.66 6.61
C SER A 82 -6.68 -5.86 5.24
N LEU A 83 -5.98 -5.38 4.21
CA LEU A 83 -6.24 -5.66 2.81
C LEU A 83 -5.09 -6.50 2.24
N ARG A 84 -5.35 -7.74 1.84
CA ARG A 84 -4.32 -8.61 1.22
C ARG A 84 -4.16 -8.27 -0.26
N ILE A 85 -2.91 -8.25 -0.74
CA ILE A 85 -2.60 -8.09 -2.17
C ILE A 85 -2.33 -9.45 -2.84
N SER A 86 -2.40 -9.51 -4.16
CA SER A 86 -2.16 -10.71 -4.97
C SER A 86 -0.68 -11.11 -5.13
N TYR A 87 0.19 -10.74 -4.19
CA TYR A 87 1.57 -11.23 -4.16
C TYR A 87 1.63 -12.67 -3.64
N PRO A 88 2.46 -13.56 -4.24
CA PRO A 88 3.30 -13.36 -5.43
C PRO A 88 2.53 -13.52 -6.76
N ASN A 89 3.04 -12.94 -7.83
CA ASN A 89 2.53 -13.18 -9.19
C ASN A 89 3.11 -14.48 -9.80
N ALA A 90 2.57 -14.91 -10.94
CA ALA A 90 2.96 -16.16 -11.60
C ALA A 90 4.45 -16.22 -11.93
N GLU A 91 5.03 -15.14 -12.46
CA GLU A 91 6.46 -15.08 -12.80
C GLU A 91 7.35 -15.25 -11.57
N GLN A 92 6.98 -14.62 -10.44
CA GLN A 92 7.67 -14.75 -9.17
C GLN A 92 7.56 -16.17 -8.61
N ILE A 93 6.41 -16.82 -8.75
CA ILE A 93 6.21 -18.22 -8.35
C ILE A 93 7.12 -19.14 -9.18
N GLU A 94 7.17 -18.97 -10.50
CA GLU A 94 8.03 -19.78 -11.38
C GLU A 94 9.52 -19.54 -11.10
N ALA A 95 9.93 -18.28 -10.90
CA ALA A 95 11.29 -17.94 -10.52
C ALA A 95 11.72 -18.59 -9.20
N ALA A 96 10.80 -18.69 -8.23
CA ALA A 96 11.04 -19.33 -6.95
C ALA A 96 11.16 -20.86 -7.06
N LYS A 97 10.34 -21.49 -7.91
CA LYS A 97 10.48 -22.92 -8.24
C LYS A 97 11.84 -23.23 -8.87
N VAL A 98 12.23 -22.45 -9.89
CA VAL A 98 13.54 -22.61 -10.56
C VAL A 98 14.70 -22.36 -9.60
N GLY A 99 14.57 -21.36 -8.74
CA GLY A 99 15.59 -20.98 -7.77
C GLY A 99 15.61 -21.82 -6.48
N ASN A 100 14.70 -22.79 -6.33
CA ASN A 100 14.54 -23.62 -5.14
C ASN A 100 14.42 -22.81 -3.82
N TYR A 101 13.56 -21.79 -3.82
CA TYR A 101 13.20 -21.02 -2.63
C TYR A 101 11.69 -20.74 -2.59
N GLU A 102 11.19 -20.29 -1.44
CA GLU A 102 9.79 -19.85 -1.31
C GLU A 102 9.72 -18.32 -1.46
N THR A 103 8.79 -17.83 -2.28
CA THR A 103 8.46 -16.38 -2.37
C THR A 103 7.92 -15.83 -1.05
N GLY A 104 7.29 -16.68 -0.24
CA GLY A 104 6.44 -16.28 0.86
C GLY A 104 5.07 -15.81 0.35
N GLY A 105 4.38 -14.98 1.13
CA GLY A 105 3.03 -14.51 0.80
C GLY A 105 2.50 -13.53 1.84
N ASP A 106 1.18 -13.43 1.92
CA ASP A 106 0.44 -12.62 2.91
C ASP A 106 0.94 -11.16 3.04
N ILE A 107 1.25 -10.56 1.89
CA ILE A 107 1.52 -9.12 1.84
C ILE A 107 0.18 -8.39 1.94
N MET A 108 0.10 -7.49 2.91
CA MET A 108 -1.11 -6.78 3.25
C MET A 108 -0.84 -5.29 3.46
N ILE A 109 -1.87 -4.46 3.25
CA ILE A 109 -1.98 -3.14 3.85
C ILE A 109 -2.69 -3.32 5.20
N HIS A 110 -2.14 -2.83 6.31
CA HIS A 110 -2.76 -3.02 7.62
C HIS A 110 -2.47 -1.88 8.61
N GLY A 111 -3.28 -1.79 9.67
CA GLY A 111 -3.04 -0.90 10.80
C GLY A 111 -2.02 -1.44 11.80
N TYR A 112 -2.18 -1.11 13.08
CA TYR A 112 -1.27 -1.54 14.14
C TYR A 112 -1.52 -2.97 14.60
N PRO A 113 -0.54 -3.63 15.25
CA PRO A 113 -0.75 -4.95 15.85
C PRO A 113 -1.79 -4.91 16.97
N ASN A 114 -2.77 -5.81 16.97
CA ASN A 114 -3.87 -5.81 17.96
C ASN A 114 -3.40 -6.06 19.40
N LYS A 115 -2.22 -6.67 19.57
CA LYS A 115 -1.64 -6.99 20.88
C LYS A 115 -0.84 -5.84 21.49
N VAL A 116 -0.71 -4.72 20.79
CA VAL A 116 0.04 -3.55 21.27
C VAL A 116 -0.90 -2.36 21.36
N PRO A 117 -0.96 -1.65 22.50
CA PRO A 117 -1.77 -0.43 22.60
C PRO A 117 -1.42 0.57 21.50
N ALA A 118 -2.43 1.00 20.74
CA ALA A 118 -2.24 1.86 19.57
C ALA A 118 -1.49 3.16 19.88
N PHE A 119 -1.69 3.74 21.07
CA PHE A 119 -1.01 4.96 21.48
C PHE A 119 0.52 4.78 21.60
N LEU A 120 1.01 3.58 21.94
CA LEU A 120 2.45 3.27 21.96
C LEU A 120 3.01 3.14 20.54
N PHE A 121 2.22 2.61 19.62
CA PHE A 121 2.63 2.43 18.23
C PHE A 121 2.54 3.72 17.41
N LYS A 122 1.59 4.62 17.72
CA LYS A 122 1.35 5.88 17.01
C LYS A 122 2.60 6.76 16.90
N PHE A 123 3.37 6.85 17.98
CA PHE A 123 4.60 7.64 18.00
C PHE A 123 5.76 6.99 17.25
N TRP A 124 5.79 5.66 17.14
CA TRP A 124 6.96 4.94 16.59
C TRP A 124 6.78 4.49 15.14
N HIS A 125 5.55 4.15 14.76
CA HIS A 125 5.17 3.62 13.45
C HIS A 125 5.71 4.48 12.29
N ARG A 126 5.60 5.80 12.38
CA ARG A 126 6.01 6.71 11.30
C ARG A 126 7.52 6.92 11.20
N TRP A 127 8.31 6.47 12.19
CA TRP A 127 9.73 6.77 12.33
C TRP A 127 10.65 5.65 11.83
N LYS A 128 10.14 4.42 11.70
CA LYS A 128 10.94 3.28 11.28
C LYS A 128 10.12 2.28 10.48
N ASP A 129 10.72 1.69 9.45
CA ASP A 129 10.16 0.51 8.76
C ASP A 129 10.25 -0.71 9.69
N TRP A 130 9.13 -1.43 9.87
CA TRP A 130 8.99 -2.43 10.94
C TRP A 130 8.29 -3.72 10.53
N THR A 131 7.67 -3.77 9.35
CA THR A 131 6.95 -4.95 8.90
C THR A 131 7.93 -6.03 8.40
N ALA A 132 7.42 -7.22 8.11
CA ALA A 132 8.17 -8.28 7.43
C ALA A 132 8.02 -8.22 5.88
N GLY A 133 7.36 -7.20 5.35
CA GLY A 133 7.08 -7.02 3.93
C GLY A 133 5.74 -6.34 3.63
N CYS A 134 4.82 -6.31 4.58
CA CYS A 134 3.56 -5.57 4.50
C CYS A 134 3.76 -4.05 4.38
N ILE A 135 2.68 -3.36 4.01
CA ILE A 135 2.57 -1.90 4.04
C ILE A 135 1.73 -1.54 5.25
N ALA A 136 2.30 -0.82 6.21
CA ALA A 136 1.57 -0.44 7.40
C ALA A 136 1.19 1.04 7.38
N VAL A 137 0.00 1.34 7.89
CA VAL A 137 -0.55 2.68 8.12
C VAL A 137 -1.06 2.79 9.57
N THR A 138 -1.59 3.94 9.96
CA THR A 138 -2.28 4.09 11.25
C THR A 138 -3.66 3.39 11.27
N ASN A 139 -4.21 3.15 12.46
CA ASN A 139 -5.55 2.55 12.61
C ASN A 139 -6.64 3.39 11.95
N ASP A 140 -6.60 4.71 12.14
CA ASP A 140 -7.59 5.62 11.54
C ASP A 140 -7.46 5.63 9.99
N GLU A 141 -6.23 5.58 9.48
CA GLU A 141 -5.98 5.55 8.03
C GLU A 141 -6.41 4.21 7.41
N ILE A 142 -6.17 3.06 8.06
CA ILE A 142 -6.63 1.78 7.51
C ILE A 142 -8.14 1.65 7.51
N GLU A 143 -8.87 2.24 8.48
CA GLU A 143 -10.33 2.32 8.44
C GLU A 143 -10.80 3.09 7.21
N GLU A 144 -10.21 4.27 6.95
CA GLU A 144 -10.52 5.06 5.75
C GLU A 144 -10.23 4.28 4.46
N ILE A 145 -9.08 3.60 4.39
CA ILE A 145 -8.69 2.81 3.23
C ILE A 145 -9.62 1.61 3.04
N TYR A 146 -10.00 0.93 4.12
CA TYR A 146 -10.86 -0.26 4.10
C TYR A 146 -12.26 0.04 3.57
N ASP A 147 -12.78 1.24 3.86
CA ASP A 147 -14.08 1.67 3.36
C ASP A 147 -14.02 2.19 1.90
N ALA A 148 -12.90 2.80 1.50
CA ALA A 148 -12.75 3.44 0.20
C ALA A 148 -12.31 2.49 -0.93
N VAL A 149 -11.57 1.43 -0.59
CA VAL A 149 -10.97 0.49 -1.55
C VAL A 149 -11.86 -0.74 -1.68
N LYS A 150 -11.93 -1.33 -2.88
CA LYS A 150 -12.70 -2.55 -3.13
C LYS A 150 -11.77 -3.71 -3.45
N ASP A 151 -12.24 -4.94 -3.21
CA ASP A 151 -11.58 -6.11 -3.78
C ASP A 151 -11.54 -5.97 -5.32
N GLY A 152 -10.41 -6.36 -5.90
CA GLY A 152 -10.11 -6.15 -7.31
C GLY A 152 -9.42 -4.82 -7.62
N THR A 153 -9.38 -3.83 -6.70
CA THR A 153 -8.65 -2.58 -6.94
C THR A 153 -7.17 -2.84 -7.21
N PRO A 154 -6.62 -2.39 -8.35
CA PRO A 154 -5.19 -2.48 -8.65
C PRO A 154 -4.32 -1.70 -7.67
N ILE A 155 -3.13 -2.25 -7.37
CA ILE A 155 -2.08 -1.59 -6.60
C ILE A 155 -0.73 -1.74 -7.32
N THR A 156 -0.08 -0.60 -7.58
CA THR A 156 1.26 -0.53 -8.17
C THR A 156 2.26 -0.15 -7.08
N ILE A 157 3.30 -0.96 -6.89
CA ILE A 157 4.35 -0.69 -5.90
C ILE A 157 5.67 -0.40 -6.62
N LYS A 158 6.13 0.84 -6.49
CA LYS A 158 7.36 1.36 -7.10
C LYS A 158 8.50 1.47 -6.09
N PRO A 159 9.76 1.43 -6.56
CA PRO A 159 10.96 1.59 -5.73
C PRO A 159 10.97 2.82 -4.80
#